data_AF-A0A4V2S9E4-F1
#
_entry.id   AF-A0A4V2S9E4-F1
#
_cell.length_a   1.000
_cell.length_b   1.000
_cell.length_c   1.000
_cell.angle_alpha   90.00
_cell.angle_beta   90.00
_cell.angle_gamma   90.00
#
_symmetry.space_group_name_H-M   'P 1'
#
loop_
_entity.id
_entity.type
_entity.pdbx_description
1 polymer ?
#
loop_
_entity_poly.entity_id
_entity_poly.type
_entity_poly.pdbx_seq_one_letter_code
_entity_poly.pdbx_strand_id
1 'polypeptide(L)'
;MENILKKLIEFTKEKIENLKQLYDLTEKIGVAIGSNDLEELKKLLVSKQQIIERINDIDKEFIPLYNAFKKENKIESIFEMEDNIIGDASKLKGLFIDAKALLDKIKEKDDSNIKEINKVFEKVSDKLEELSKNKEGYVEYLRYYTPESYFIDKKR
;
A
#
# COMPACT_ATOMS: atom_id res chain seq x y z
N MET A 1 28.61 3.39 -23.86
CA MET A 1 27.46 4.32 -23.88
C MET A 1 26.17 3.72 -24.38
N GLU A 2 26.05 3.29 -25.66
CA GLU A 2 24.78 2.74 -26.20
C GLU A 2 24.23 1.55 -25.39
N ASN A 3 25.10 0.65 -24.91
CA ASN A 3 24.69 -0.53 -24.15
C ASN A 3 24.13 -0.19 -22.76
N ILE A 4 24.67 0.83 -22.07
CA ILE A 4 24.20 1.23 -20.73
C ILE A 4 22.82 1.88 -20.83
N LEU A 5 22.64 2.82 -21.77
CA LEU A 5 21.34 3.48 -21.98
C LEU A 5 20.25 2.49 -22.38
N LYS A 6 20.54 1.56 -23.29
CA LYS A 6 19.59 0.52 -23.69
C LYS A 6 19.15 -0.36 -22.51
N LYS A 7 20.09 -0.79 -21.66
CA LYS A 7 19.77 -1.53 -20.43
C LYS A 7 18.94 -0.73 -19.44
N LEU A 8 19.27 0.55 -19.23
CA LEU A 8 18.49 1.43 -18.36
C LEU A 8 17.05 1.61 -18.88
N ILE A 9 16.88 1.74 -20.20
CA ILE A 9 15.56 1.78 -20.84
C ILE A 9 14.79 0.48 -20.61
N GLU A 10 15.43 -0.67 -20.81
CA GLU A 10 14.81 -1.99 -20.59
C GLU A 10 14.35 -2.17 -19.15
N PHE A 11 15.22 -1.92 -18.18
CA PHE A 11 14.87 -1.97 -16.76
C PHE A 11 13.77 -0.98 -16.39
N THR A 12 13.79 0.24 -16.93
CA THR A 12 12.74 1.23 -16.63
C THR A 12 11.39 0.78 -17.18
N LYS A 13 11.36 0.20 -18.39
CA LYS A 13 10.13 -0.37 -18.96
C LYS A 13 9.59 -1.53 -18.13
N GLU A 14 10.46 -2.42 -17.69
CA GLU A 14 10.08 -3.54 -16.83
C GLU A 14 9.55 -3.05 -15.48
N LYS A 15 10.18 -2.04 -14.87
CA LYS A 15 9.67 -1.38 -13.67
C LYS A 15 8.30 -0.74 -13.90
N ILE A 16 8.09 -0.06 -15.03
CA ILE A 16 6.78 0.52 -15.38
C ILE A 16 5.70 -0.55 -15.47
N GLU A 17 6.01 -1.72 -16.04
CA GLU A 17 5.04 -2.81 -16.13
C GLU A 17 4.69 -3.36 -14.75
N ASN A 18 5.69 -3.54 -13.87
CA ASN A 18 5.45 -3.87 -12.47
C ASN A 18 4.63 -2.80 -11.75
N LEU A 19 4.87 -1.51 -12.01
CA LEU A 19 4.08 -0.41 -11.43
C LEU A 19 2.62 -0.42 -11.89
N LYS A 20 2.34 -0.77 -13.15
CA LYS A 20 0.95 -0.92 -13.62
C LYS A 20 0.23 -2.06 -12.91
N GLN A 21 0.89 -3.20 -12.74
CA GLN A 21 0.36 -4.32 -11.97
C GLN A 21 0.14 -3.93 -10.50
N LEU A 22 1.08 -3.17 -9.93
CA LEU A 22 0.97 -2.65 -8.57
C LEU A 22 -0.24 -1.73 -8.41
N TYR A 23 -0.49 -0.86 -9.40
CA TYR A 23 -1.67 0.00 -9.43
C TYR A 23 -2.98 -0.79 -9.45
N ASP A 24 -3.10 -1.79 -10.33
CA ASP A 24 -4.28 -2.68 -10.38
C ASP A 24 -4.52 -3.41 -9.05
N LEU A 25 -3.46 -3.92 -8.39
CA LEU A 25 -3.59 -4.50 -7.05
C LEU A 25 -4.04 -3.46 -6.02
N THR A 26 -3.49 -2.25 -6.06
CA THR A 26 -3.91 -1.17 -5.16
C THR A 26 -5.38 -0.77 -5.38
N GLU A 27 -5.91 -0.83 -6.60
CA GLU A 27 -7.35 -0.64 -6.84
C GLU A 27 -8.19 -1.76 -6.24
N LYS A 28 -7.79 -3.02 -6.47
CA LYS A 28 -8.47 -4.21 -5.91
C LYS A 28 -8.46 -4.23 -4.39
N ILE A 29 -7.38 -3.77 -3.76
CA ILE A 29 -7.30 -3.61 -2.30
C ILE A 29 -8.39 -2.67 -1.79
N GLY A 30 -8.62 -1.54 -2.47
CA GLY A 30 -9.70 -0.63 -2.12
C GLY A 30 -11.08 -1.29 -2.21
N VAL A 31 -11.32 -2.10 -3.25
CA VAL A 31 -12.57 -2.87 -3.39
C VAL A 31 -12.74 -3.86 -2.24
N ALA A 32 -11.70 -4.64 -1.90
CA ALA A 32 -11.74 -5.62 -0.82
C ALA A 32 -11.97 -4.98 0.56
N ILE A 33 -11.38 -3.80 0.80
CA ILE A 33 -11.66 -2.99 2.01
C ILE A 33 -13.12 -2.58 2.04
N GLY A 34 -13.64 -2.02 0.94
CA GLY A 34 -15.04 -1.59 0.85
C GLY A 34 -16.06 -2.71 1.03
N SER A 35 -15.72 -3.95 0.63
CA SER A 35 -16.56 -5.13 0.79
C SER A 35 -16.33 -5.90 2.09
N ASN A 36 -15.41 -5.45 2.97
CA ASN A 36 -14.97 -6.19 4.16
C ASN A 36 -14.48 -7.62 3.87
N ASP A 37 -13.90 -7.87 2.69
CA ASP A 37 -13.35 -9.17 2.32
C ASP A 37 -11.90 -9.31 2.80
N LEU A 38 -11.75 -9.74 4.07
CA LEU A 38 -10.45 -9.82 4.73
C LEU A 38 -9.53 -10.90 4.13
N GLU A 39 -10.09 -11.99 3.62
CA GLU A 39 -9.30 -13.05 3.01
C GLU A 39 -8.73 -12.61 1.66
N GLU A 40 -9.54 -11.94 0.83
CA GLU A 40 -9.06 -11.37 -0.41
C GLU A 40 -8.07 -10.23 -0.17
N LEU A 41 -8.35 -9.34 0.79
CA LEU A 41 -7.42 -8.28 1.19
C LEU A 41 -6.05 -8.85 1.57
N LYS A 42 -6.00 -9.94 2.35
CA LYS A 42 -4.75 -10.60 2.75
C LYS A 42 -3.98 -11.13 1.53
N LYS A 43 -4.66 -11.78 0.58
CA LYS A 43 -4.02 -12.29 -0.65
C LYS A 43 -3.45 -11.16 -1.50
N LEU A 44 -4.24 -10.09 -1.70
CA LEU A 44 -3.82 -8.94 -2.49
C LEU A 44 -2.60 -8.23 -1.88
N LEU A 45 -2.52 -8.12 -0.55
CA LEU A 45 -1.36 -7.56 0.14
C LEU A 45 -0.09 -8.39 -0.06
N VAL A 46 -0.20 -9.72 -0.04
CA VAL A 46 0.92 -10.61 -0.35
C VAL A 46 1.38 -10.42 -1.80
N SER A 47 0.45 -10.38 -2.75
CA SER A 47 0.79 -10.12 -4.16
C SER A 47 1.41 -8.74 -4.37
N LYS A 48 0.95 -7.71 -3.64
CA LYS A 48 1.52 -6.36 -3.65
C LYS A 48 2.99 -6.40 -3.23
N GLN A 49 3.30 -7.11 -2.14
CA GLN A 49 4.65 -7.26 -1.62
C GLN A 49 5.57 -7.97 -2.64
N GLN A 50 5.08 -9.00 -3.31
CA GLN A 50 5.85 -9.71 -4.35
C GLN A 50 6.24 -8.79 -5.53
N ILE A 51 5.36 -7.87 -5.94
CA ILE A 51 5.70 -6.90 -7.00
C ILE A 51 6.78 -5.92 -6.52
N ILE A 52 6.67 -5.44 -5.28
CA ILE A 52 7.68 -4.55 -4.68
C ILE A 52 9.04 -5.25 -4.64
N GLU A 53 9.08 -6.53 -4.29
CA GLU A 53 10.31 -7.34 -4.29
C GLU A 53 10.92 -7.46 -5.68
N ARG A 54 10.12 -7.71 -6.72
CA ARG A 54 10.61 -7.73 -8.12
C ARG A 54 11.21 -6.39 -8.53
N ILE A 55 10.57 -5.27 -8.17
CA ILE A 55 11.11 -3.93 -8.45
C ILE A 55 12.45 -3.74 -7.72
N ASN A 56 12.54 -4.14 -6.45
CA ASN A 56 13.77 -4.06 -5.67
C ASN A 56 14.89 -4.91 -6.28
N ASP A 57 14.57 -6.07 -6.83
CA ASP A 57 15.53 -6.93 -7.51
C ASP A 57 16.08 -6.27 -8.78
N ILE A 58 15.22 -5.64 -9.59
CA ILE A 58 15.66 -4.83 -10.74
C ILE A 58 16.56 -3.67 -10.28
N ASP A 59 16.22 -3.04 -9.15
CA ASP A 59 16.96 -1.90 -8.61
C ASP A 59 18.40 -2.23 -8.17
N LYS A 60 18.69 -3.48 -7.81
CA LYS A 60 20.05 -3.94 -7.50
C LYS A 60 21.00 -3.75 -8.69
N GLU A 61 20.51 -3.92 -9.91
CA GLU A 61 21.30 -3.73 -11.14
C GLU A 61 21.13 -2.34 -11.74
N PHE A 62 19.91 -1.79 -11.67
CA PHE A 62 19.60 -0.49 -12.24
C PHE A 62 20.37 0.65 -11.56
N ILE A 63 20.43 0.68 -10.21
CA ILE A 63 21.02 1.80 -9.47
C ILE A 63 22.53 1.97 -9.77
N PRO A 64 23.37 0.93 -9.72
CA PRO A 64 24.78 1.05 -10.10
C PRO A 64 24.97 1.52 -11.54
N LEU A 65 24.17 1.01 -12.48
CA LEU A 65 24.25 1.42 -13.89
C LEU A 65 23.85 2.88 -14.10
N TYR A 66 22.80 3.33 -13.41
CA TYR A 66 22.36 4.71 -13.50
C TYR A 66 23.40 5.66 -12.88
N ASN A 67 24.01 5.27 -11.75
CA ASN A 67 25.10 6.04 -11.14
C ASN A 67 26.33 6.11 -12.06
N ALA A 68 26.68 5.04 -12.76
CA ALA A 68 27.75 5.05 -13.75
C ALA A 68 27.42 6.01 -14.91
N PHE A 69 26.19 5.92 -15.46
CA PHE A 69 25.70 6.83 -16.48
C PHE A 69 25.79 8.30 -16.04
N LYS A 70 25.33 8.62 -14.83
CA LYS A 70 25.40 9.97 -14.24
C LYS A 70 26.84 10.48 -14.17
N LYS A 71 27.76 9.65 -13.64
CA LYS A 71 29.17 9.99 -13.49
C LYS A 71 29.86 10.23 -14.84
N GLU A 72 29.59 9.39 -15.85
CA GLU A 72 30.14 9.55 -17.19
C GLU A 72 29.68 10.86 -17.85
N ASN A 73 28.42 11.25 -17.62
CA ASN A 73 27.83 12.45 -18.20
C ASN A 73 28.00 13.71 -17.32
N LYS A 74 28.59 13.58 -16.12
CA LYS A 74 28.77 14.67 -15.15
C LYS A 74 27.47 15.38 -14.77
N ILE A 75 26.41 14.61 -14.56
CA ILE A 75 25.07 15.07 -14.15
C ILE A 75 24.66 14.37 -12.86
N GLU A 76 23.82 15.01 -12.05
CA GLU A 76 23.17 14.38 -10.90
C GLU A 76 21.80 13.79 -11.24
N SER A 77 21.24 14.24 -12.36
CA SER A 77 19.93 13.82 -12.85
C SER A 77 19.86 13.87 -14.36
N ILE A 78 19.19 12.88 -14.99
CA ILE A 78 18.89 12.93 -16.43
C ILE A 78 18.01 14.12 -16.83
N PHE A 79 17.41 14.82 -15.87
CA PHE A 79 16.65 16.04 -16.13
C PHE A 79 17.52 17.29 -16.28
N GLU A 80 18.80 17.24 -15.91
CA GLU A 80 19.79 18.32 -16.12
C GLU A 80 20.34 18.35 -17.56
N MET A 81 20.15 17.24 -18.28
CA MET A 81 20.52 17.11 -19.68
C MET A 81 19.68 18.05 -20.57
N GLU A 82 20.33 18.74 -21.51
CA GLU A 82 19.68 19.69 -22.44
C GLU A 82 18.54 19.04 -23.23
N ASP A 83 17.45 19.79 -23.44
CA ASP A 83 16.24 19.28 -24.11
C ASP A 83 16.42 19.00 -25.61
N ASN A 84 17.55 19.39 -26.19
CA ASN A 84 17.93 19.10 -27.59
C ASN A 84 18.52 17.70 -27.79
N ILE A 85 18.61 16.88 -26.73
CA ILE A 85 19.13 15.52 -26.82
C ILE A 85 18.14 14.63 -27.57
N ILE A 86 18.58 14.09 -28.70
CA ILE A 86 17.83 13.16 -29.53
C ILE A 86 18.33 11.74 -29.25
N GLY A 87 17.42 10.78 -29.14
CA GLY A 87 17.74 9.34 -29.01
C GLY A 87 17.44 8.75 -27.63
N ASP A 88 18.23 7.75 -27.23
CA ASP A 88 17.92 6.89 -26.07
C ASP A 88 17.87 7.65 -24.73
N ALA A 89 18.65 8.72 -24.55
CA ALA A 89 18.60 9.52 -23.32
C ALA A 89 17.26 10.27 -23.17
N SER A 90 16.72 10.85 -24.24
CA SER A 90 15.39 11.48 -24.23
C SER A 90 14.28 10.47 -23.96
N LYS A 91 14.40 9.27 -24.55
CA LYS A 91 13.49 8.15 -24.27
C LYS A 91 13.53 7.72 -22.81
N LEU A 92 14.72 7.61 -22.20
CA LEU A 92 14.87 7.28 -20.79
C LEU A 92 14.26 8.38 -19.88
N LYS A 93 14.48 9.66 -20.21
CA LYS A 93 13.86 10.81 -19.52
C LYS A 93 12.32 10.71 -19.57
N GLY A 94 11.74 10.40 -20.73
CA GLY A 94 10.30 10.18 -20.88
C GLY A 94 9.79 9.02 -20.01
N LEU A 95 10.49 7.89 -20.00
CA LEU A 95 10.11 6.75 -19.15
C LEU A 95 10.16 7.08 -17.65
N PHE A 96 11.09 7.93 -17.19
CA PHE A 96 11.09 8.39 -15.80
C PHE A 96 9.87 9.25 -15.46
N ILE A 97 9.42 10.09 -16.40
CA ILE A 97 8.19 10.87 -16.24
C ILE A 97 6.99 9.92 -16.10
N ASP A 98 6.88 8.93 -16.98
CA ASP A 98 5.80 7.94 -16.94
C ASP A 98 5.79 7.14 -15.64
N ALA A 99 6.96 6.65 -15.21
CA ALA A 99 7.12 5.93 -13.96
C ALA A 99 6.74 6.80 -12.74
N LYS A 100 7.14 8.07 -12.74
CA LYS A 100 6.80 9.03 -11.68
C LYS A 100 5.29 9.28 -11.63
N ALA A 101 4.64 9.49 -12.77
CA ALA A 101 3.20 9.68 -12.84
C ALA A 101 2.43 8.45 -12.32
N LEU A 102 2.89 7.23 -12.63
CA LEU A 102 2.30 6.00 -12.08
C LEU A 102 2.47 5.89 -10.57
N LEU A 103 3.68 6.18 -10.05
CA LEU A 103 3.93 6.18 -8.61
C LEU A 103 3.03 7.16 -7.86
N ASP A 104 2.81 8.35 -8.41
CA ASP A 104 1.94 9.36 -7.79
C ASP A 104 0.48 8.87 -7.75
N LYS A 105 -0.01 8.22 -8.82
CA LYS A 105 -1.34 7.59 -8.84
C LYS A 105 -1.48 6.45 -7.83
N ILE A 106 -0.47 5.59 -7.72
CA ILE A 106 -0.46 4.49 -6.74
C ILE A 106 -0.53 5.07 -5.32
N LYS A 107 0.29 6.09 -5.04
CA LYS A 107 0.31 6.76 -3.74
C LYS A 107 -1.04 7.38 -3.38
N GLU A 108 -1.64 8.12 -4.29
CA GLU A 108 -2.96 8.73 -4.07
C GLU A 108 -4.01 7.67 -3.71
N LYS A 109 -4.01 6.54 -4.43
CA LYS A 109 -4.95 5.45 -4.19
C LYS A 109 -4.66 4.71 -2.88
N ASP A 110 -3.40 4.43 -2.58
CA ASP A 110 -2.99 3.84 -1.30
C ASP A 110 -3.38 4.73 -0.12
N ASP A 111 -3.17 6.05 -0.21
CA ASP A 111 -3.57 7.01 0.83
C ASP A 111 -5.10 7.00 1.03
N SER A 112 -5.87 6.83 -0.05
CA SER A 112 -7.34 6.64 0.04
C SER A 112 -7.71 5.33 0.74
N ASN A 113 -7.07 4.22 0.36
CA ASN A 113 -7.31 2.90 0.95
C ASN A 113 -6.98 2.90 2.46
N ILE A 114 -5.90 3.56 2.87
CA ILE A 114 -5.54 3.72 4.30
C ILE A 114 -6.61 4.51 5.06
N LYS A 115 -7.15 5.58 4.47
CA LYS A 115 -8.26 6.34 5.08
C LYS A 115 -9.51 5.47 5.23
N GLU A 116 -9.83 4.66 4.22
CA GLU A 116 -11.00 3.78 4.24
C GLU A 116 -10.88 2.69 5.30
N ILE A 117 -9.72 2.02 5.37
CA ILE A 117 -9.53 0.94 6.35
C ILE A 117 -9.56 1.48 7.79
N ASN A 118 -9.02 2.67 8.03
CA ASN A 118 -9.11 3.32 9.35
C ASN A 118 -10.57 3.61 9.74
N LYS A 119 -11.40 4.07 8.81
CA LYS A 119 -12.85 4.25 9.07
C LYS A 119 -13.55 2.93 9.36
N VAL A 120 -13.15 1.84 8.72
CA VAL A 120 -13.68 0.50 9.02
C VAL A 120 -13.28 0.09 10.45
N PHE A 121 -12.03 0.30 10.84
CA PHE A 121 -11.56 0.02 12.20
C PHE A 121 -12.29 0.86 13.26
N GLU A 122 -12.48 2.16 13.05
CA GLU A 122 -13.23 3.03 13.97
C GLU A 122 -14.65 2.50 14.19
N LYS A 123 -15.37 2.17 13.12
CA LYS A 123 -16.73 1.61 13.22
C LYS A 123 -16.79 0.28 13.97
N VAL A 124 -15.76 -0.56 13.83
CA VAL A 124 -15.68 -1.83 14.57
C VAL A 124 -15.42 -1.56 16.05
N SER A 125 -14.51 -0.64 16.37
CA SER A 125 -14.22 -0.23 17.76
C SER A 125 -15.46 0.35 18.45
N ASP A 126 -16.18 1.26 17.80
CA ASP A 126 -17.40 1.87 18.34
C ASP A 126 -18.46 0.82 18.67
N LYS A 127 -18.65 -0.16 17.78
CA LYS A 127 -19.57 -1.28 18.00
C LYS A 127 -19.15 -2.16 19.16
N LEU A 128 -17.85 -2.40 19.34
CA LEU A 128 -17.35 -3.17 20.47
C LEU A 128 -17.58 -2.44 21.80
N GLU A 129 -17.41 -1.12 21.82
CA GLU A 129 -17.73 -0.28 22.98
C GLU A 129 -19.23 -0.25 23.29
N GLU A 130 -20.09 -0.21 22.28
CA GLU A 130 -21.53 -0.27 22.48
C GLU A 130 -21.94 -1.62 23.09
N LEU A 131 -21.39 -2.72 22.57
CA LEU A 131 -21.64 -4.06 23.09
C LEU A 131 -21.17 -4.23 24.54
N SER A 132 -20.02 -3.65 24.91
CA SER A 132 -19.53 -3.71 26.30
C SER A 132 -20.43 -2.94 27.26
N LYS A 133 -20.84 -1.71 26.89
CA LYS A 133 -21.77 -0.89 27.69
C LYS A 133 -23.13 -1.55 27.85
N ASN A 134 -23.65 -2.18 26.80
CA ASN A 134 -24.92 -2.92 26.84
C ASN A 134 -24.84 -4.13 27.77
N LYS A 135 -23.71 -4.84 27.80
CA LYS A 135 -23.47 -5.94 28.73
C LYS A 135 -23.42 -5.46 30.18
N GLU A 136 -22.73 -4.35 30.44
CA GLU A 136 -22.67 -3.74 31.78
C GLU A 136 -24.06 -3.29 32.25
N GLY A 137 -24.82 -2.61 31.38
CA GLY A 137 -26.19 -2.18 31.67
C GLY A 137 -27.14 -3.36 31.93
N TYR A 138 -26.99 -4.47 31.19
CA TYR A 138 -27.76 -5.69 31.43
C TYR A 138 -27.41 -6.37 32.76
N VAL A 139 -26.13 -6.44 33.12
CA VAL A 139 -25.68 -6.97 34.42
C VAL A 139 -26.20 -6.10 35.57
N GLU A 140 -26.17 -4.78 35.42
CA GLU A 140 -26.68 -3.86 36.43
C GLU A 140 -28.21 -3.93 36.56
N TYR A 141 -28.93 -4.06 35.44
CA TYR A 141 -30.36 -4.34 35.43
C TYR A 141 -30.69 -5.64 36.16
N LEU A 142 -29.94 -6.73 35.90
CA LEU A 142 -30.11 -7.98 36.62
C LEU A 142 -29.84 -7.81 38.12
N ARG A 143 -28.81 -7.06 38.54
CA ARG A 143 -28.57 -6.78 39.97
C ARG A 143 -29.72 -6.02 40.64
N TYR A 144 -30.34 -5.09 39.92
CA TYR A 144 -31.45 -4.30 40.46
C TYR A 144 -32.75 -5.11 40.58
N TYR A 145 -33.02 -6.03 39.64
CA TYR A 145 -34.27 -6.81 39.59
C TYR A 145 -34.17 -8.22 40.15
N THR A 146 -32.97 -8.69 40.53
CA THR A 146 -32.79 -9.95 41.27
C THR A 146 -32.58 -9.59 42.74
N PRO A 147 -33.58 -9.75 43.63
CA PRO A 147 -33.39 -9.50 45.06
C PRO A 147 -32.27 -10.41 45.58
N GLU A 148 -31.43 -9.90 46.49
CA GLU A 148 -30.51 -10.74 47.26
C GLU A 148 -31.32 -11.87 47.89
N SER A 149 -31.12 -13.10 47.39
CA SER A 149 -31.75 -14.29 47.93
C SER A 149 -31.09 -14.56 49.29
N TYR A 150 -31.65 -13.97 50.36
CA TYR A 150 -31.32 -14.37 51.72
C TYR A 150 -31.78 -15.82 51.91
N PHE A 151 -30.88 -16.76 51.70
CA PHE A 151 -31.09 -18.14 52.14
C PHE A 151 -31.07 -18.16 53.67
N ILE A 152 -32.26 -18.20 54.29
CA ILE A 152 -32.40 -18.52 55.71
C ILE A 152 -32.15 -20.03 55.86
N ASP A 153 -30.93 -20.41 56.25
CA ASP A 153 -30.61 -21.76 56.70
C ASP A 153 -31.32 -22.02 58.05
N LYS A 154 -32.49 -22.66 58.01
CA LYS A 154 -33.09 -23.25 59.22
C LYS A 154 -32.43 -24.60 59.45
N LYS A 155 -31.33 -24.59 60.21
CA LYS A 155 -30.78 -25.81 60.81
C LYS A 155 -31.84 -26.45 61.71
N ARG A 156 -32.20 -27.70 61.39
CA ARG A 156 -32.88 -28.62 62.30
C ARG A 156 -31.87 -29.27 63.23
#